data_AF-A0A1V5CIV7-F1
#
_entry.id   AF-A0A1V5CIV7-F1
#
_cell.length_a   1.000
_cell.length_b   1.000
_cell.length_c   1.000
_cell.angle_alpha   90.00
_cell.angle_beta   90.00
_cell.angle_gamma   90.00
#
_symmetry.space_group_name_H-M   'P 1'
#
loop_
_entity.id
_entity.type
_entity.pdbx_description
1 polymer ?
#
loop_
_entity_poly.entity_id
_entity_poly.type
_entity_poly.pdbx_seq_one_letter_code
_entity_poly.pdbx_strand_id
1 'polypeptide(L)'
;MKRLAGIVAMIVAAIWVTGCAQSVRQIDAVAKNGTKGVFTEVTNGIPGPGKVDLIVRLSIKTHLPGYYLLESRDSLRGKPGYPFIVTIDGQSAVWREDGEIEKTPTYDAEGIRAPEGGDGRRYVLEKRLRLTPGNHRVEIDLPEESLAYKLDLTLPERNAPYFLELKPVYRRFVSQRPTFLHGVSRLEPFLDGVLLSRQPEPFAFHFSDGYCRNENKVDERKDLFSASLRPRTW
;
A
#
# COMPACT_ATOMS: atom_id res chain seq x y z
N MET A 1 8.64 -5.62 -46.75
CA MET A 1 7.68 -5.17 -45.71
C MET A 1 7.50 -6.16 -44.55
N LYS A 2 7.26 -7.48 -44.79
CA LYS A 2 7.06 -8.48 -43.71
C LYS A 2 8.22 -8.61 -42.71
N ARG A 3 9.47 -8.47 -43.16
CA ARG A 3 10.68 -8.54 -42.30
C ARG A 3 10.85 -7.31 -41.39
N LEU A 4 10.37 -6.15 -41.83
CA LEU A 4 10.47 -4.89 -41.08
C LEU A 4 9.43 -4.83 -39.95
N ALA A 5 8.22 -5.34 -40.20
CA ALA A 5 7.18 -5.47 -39.17
C ALA A 5 7.60 -6.43 -38.04
N GLY A 6 8.32 -7.51 -38.35
CA GLY A 6 8.84 -8.44 -37.33
C GLY A 6 9.89 -7.82 -36.41
N ILE A 7 10.76 -6.96 -36.94
CA ILE A 7 11.80 -6.27 -36.15
C ILE A 7 11.17 -5.23 -35.23
N VAL A 8 10.19 -4.45 -35.71
CA VAL A 8 9.48 -3.46 -34.89
C VAL A 8 8.70 -4.14 -33.76
N ALA A 9 8.03 -5.26 -34.03
CA ALA A 9 7.33 -6.03 -33.00
C ALA A 9 8.28 -6.58 -31.92
N MET A 10 9.48 -7.01 -32.30
CA MET A 10 10.48 -7.50 -31.35
C MET A 10 11.05 -6.38 -30.47
N ILE A 11 11.29 -5.18 -31.02
CA ILE A 11 11.76 -4.01 -30.26
C ILE A 11 10.69 -3.54 -29.28
N VAL A 12 9.43 -3.48 -29.72
CA VAL A 12 8.32 -3.11 -28.82
C VAL A 12 8.22 -4.13 -27.69
N ALA A 13 8.22 -5.44 -27.98
CA ALA A 13 8.17 -6.48 -26.96
C ALA A 13 9.34 -6.42 -25.96
N ALA A 14 10.56 -6.10 -26.41
CA ALA A 14 11.73 -5.98 -25.53
C ALA A 14 11.61 -4.82 -24.51
N ILE A 15 10.92 -3.73 -24.86
CA ILE A 15 10.70 -2.58 -23.97
C ILE A 15 9.71 -2.91 -22.83
N TRP A 16 8.82 -3.88 -23.03
CA TRP A 16 7.86 -4.30 -21.99
C TRP A 16 8.47 -5.17 -20.88
N VAL A 17 9.65 -5.76 -21.08
CA VAL A 17 10.23 -6.72 -20.13
C VAL A 17 11.17 -6.06 -19.10
N THR A 18 11.58 -4.81 -19.28
CA THR A 18 12.57 -4.15 -18.41
C THR A 18 11.99 -3.52 -17.13
N GLY A 19 10.72 -3.75 -16.79
CA GLY A 19 10.00 -2.98 -15.77
C GLY A 19 9.94 -3.51 -14.32
N CYS A 20 10.26 -4.78 -14.02
CA CYS A 20 9.89 -5.37 -12.70
C CYS A 20 11.01 -5.53 -11.65
N ALA A 21 12.25 -5.11 -11.90
CA ALA A 21 13.39 -5.44 -11.01
C ALA A 21 13.80 -4.34 -9.99
N GLN A 22 13.00 -3.28 -9.82
CA GLN A 22 13.43 -2.09 -9.04
C GLN A 22 13.26 -2.23 -7.52
N SER A 23 12.33 -3.07 -7.02
CA SER A 23 12.00 -3.11 -5.58
C SER A 23 13.13 -3.66 -4.70
N VAL A 24 13.76 -4.77 -5.07
CA VAL A 24 14.82 -5.41 -4.25
C VAL A 24 16.08 -4.56 -4.18
N ARG A 25 16.47 -3.91 -5.29
CA ARG A 25 17.68 -3.05 -5.34
C ARG A 25 17.55 -1.78 -4.51
N GLN A 26 16.32 -1.26 -4.35
CA GLN A 26 16.06 -0.09 -3.52
C GLN A 26 16.23 -0.41 -2.03
N ILE A 27 15.83 -1.61 -1.58
CA ILE A 27 15.98 -2.03 -0.18
C ILE A 27 17.46 -2.10 0.22
N ASP A 28 18.31 -2.68 -0.64
CA ASP A 28 19.74 -2.81 -0.36
C ASP A 28 20.50 -1.47 -0.41
N ALA A 29 20.04 -0.54 -1.24
CA ALA A 29 20.62 0.81 -1.32
C ALA A 29 20.29 1.63 -0.06
N VAL A 30 19.05 1.54 0.42
CA VAL A 30 18.58 2.23 1.64
C VAL A 30 19.33 1.71 2.87
N ALA A 31 19.53 0.39 2.98
CA ALA A 31 20.26 -0.21 4.09
C ALA A 31 21.75 0.24 4.16
N LYS A 32 22.36 0.63 3.04
CA LYS A 32 23.79 1.00 2.98
C LYS A 32 24.06 2.50 3.18
N ASN A 33 23.09 3.36 2.92
CA ASN A 33 23.29 4.82 2.83
C ASN A 33 22.66 5.64 3.97
N GLY A 34 22.11 5.00 5.00
CA GLY A 34 21.49 5.71 6.12
C GLY A 34 22.47 6.60 6.90
N THR A 35 22.18 7.90 6.97
CA THR A 35 22.87 8.86 7.85
C THR A 35 22.77 8.36 9.29
N LYS A 36 23.90 8.18 10.00
CA LYS A 36 23.87 7.73 11.41
C LYS A 36 23.63 8.92 12.33
N GLY A 37 22.60 8.87 13.17
CA GLY A 37 22.48 9.74 14.36
C GLY A 37 21.14 10.42 14.62
N VAL A 38 20.16 10.29 13.72
CA VAL A 38 18.79 10.80 13.94
C VAL A 38 18.08 9.98 15.01
N PHE A 39 18.12 8.66 14.89
CA PHE A 39 17.54 7.76 15.87
C PHE A 39 18.40 6.53 16.14
N THR A 40 18.17 5.92 17.31
CA THR A 40 18.75 4.65 17.72
C THR A 40 17.66 3.69 18.17
N GLU A 41 17.70 2.44 17.71
CA GLU A 41 16.81 1.40 18.22
C GLU A 41 17.18 1.05 19.67
N VAL A 42 16.20 0.98 20.56
CA VAL A 42 16.39 0.65 21.98
C VAL A 42 15.38 -0.39 22.42
N THR A 43 15.83 -1.44 23.11
CA THR A 43 14.93 -2.51 23.57
C THR A 43 14.14 -2.09 24.81
N ASN A 44 14.79 -1.41 25.75
CA ASN A 44 14.21 -1.02 27.04
C ASN A 44 14.91 0.24 27.61
N GLY A 45 14.29 0.84 28.62
CA GLY A 45 14.84 1.95 29.39
C GLY A 45 13.98 3.21 29.35
N ILE A 46 14.26 4.14 30.25
CA ILE A 46 13.63 5.47 30.24
C ILE A 46 14.44 6.35 29.28
N PRO A 47 13.81 7.22 28.47
CA PRO A 47 14.56 8.21 27.71
C PRO A 47 15.41 9.07 28.66
N GLY A 48 16.70 9.24 28.33
CA GLY A 48 17.56 10.17 29.05
C GLY A 48 17.17 11.62 28.76
N PRO A 49 17.73 12.60 29.51
CA PRO A 49 17.46 14.03 29.27
C PRO A 49 17.71 14.42 27.80
N GLY A 50 16.80 15.21 27.21
CA GLY A 50 16.92 15.65 25.82
C GLY A 50 16.72 14.52 24.79
N LYS A 51 16.07 13.42 25.20
CA LYS A 51 15.64 12.33 24.31
C LYS A 51 14.17 12.00 24.54
N VAL A 52 13.54 11.48 23.50
CA VAL A 52 12.20 10.90 23.55
C VAL A 52 12.25 9.52 22.92
N ASP A 53 11.32 8.66 23.32
CA ASP A 53 11.15 7.36 22.70
C ASP A 53 9.87 7.37 21.84
N LEU A 54 9.96 6.87 20.62
CA LEU A 54 8.88 6.65 19.67
C LEU A 54 8.78 5.14 19.40
N ILE A 55 7.65 4.55 19.73
CA ILE A 55 7.32 3.16 19.44
C ILE A 55 6.48 3.15 18.17
N VAL A 56 7.05 2.62 17.09
CA VAL A 56 6.37 2.44 15.80
C VAL A 56 5.75 1.05 15.78
N ARG A 57 4.42 1.00 15.60
CA ARG A 57 3.63 -0.22 15.51
C ARG A 57 2.91 -0.28 14.17
N LEU A 58 3.08 -1.38 13.46
CA LEU A 58 2.36 -1.65 12.23
C LEU A 58 2.10 -3.15 12.14
N SER A 59 0.84 -3.52 11.97
CA SER A 59 0.42 -4.90 11.73
C SER A 59 -0.26 -4.98 10.38
N ILE A 60 0.23 -5.85 9.49
CA ILE A 60 -0.35 -6.08 8.17
C ILE A 60 -0.60 -7.57 7.97
N LYS A 61 -1.57 -7.92 7.14
CA LYS A 61 -1.76 -9.29 6.65
C LYS A 61 -1.71 -9.31 5.14
N THR A 62 -1.09 -10.34 4.61
CA THR A 62 -1.05 -10.60 3.16
C THR A 62 -1.63 -11.98 2.87
N HIS A 63 -2.02 -12.22 1.63
CA HIS A 63 -2.37 -13.56 1.16
C HIS A 63 -1.19 -14.53 1.32
N LEU A 64 -1.51 -15.83 1.40
CA LEU A 64 -0.50 -16.90 1.37
C LEU A 64 0.08 -17.07 -0.05
N PRO A 65 1.31 -17.59 -0.18
CA PRO A 65 1.96 -17.75 -1.47
C PRO A 65 1.10 -18.55 -2.46
N GLY A 66 1.04 -18.10 -3.71
CA GLY A 66 0.28 -18.79 -4.76
C GLY A 66 -1.21 -18.43 -4.82
N TYR A 67 -1.66 -17.44 -4.04
CA TYR A 67 -3.01 -16.91 -4.15
C TYR A 67 -3.28 -16.29 -5.54
N TYR A 68 -2.29 -15.60 -6.12
CA TYR A 68 -2.36 -15.10 -7.50
C TYR A 68 -1.59 -16.01 -8.45
N LEU A 69 -2.24 -16.45 -9.54
CA LEU A 69 -1.64 -17.31 -10.57
C LEU A 69 -0.40 -16.70 -11.24
N LEU A 70 -0.34 -15.36 -11.31
CA LEU A 70 0.76 -14.60 -11.92
C LEU A 70 1.59 -13.82 -10.88
N GLU A 71 1.65 -14.32 -9.64
CA GLU A 71 2.52 -13.74 -8.62
C GLU A 71 4.00 -13.90 -8.97
N SER A 72 4.78 -12.83 -8.84
CA SER A 72 6.23 -12.91 -9.03
C SER A 72 6.84 -13.86 -7.99
N ARG A 73 7.75 -14.73 -8.43
CA ARG A 73 8.52 -15.60 -7.53
C ARG A 73 9.34 -14.80 -6.52
N ASP A 74 9.69 -13.57 -6.86
CA ASP A 74 10.48 -12.66 -6.04
C ASP A 74 9.63 -11.87 -5.04
N SER A 75 8.29 -11.90 -5.13
CA SER A 75 7.45 -11.22 -4.13
C SER A 75 7.60 -11.89 -2.77
N LEU A 76 7.73 -11.07 -1.73
CA LEU A 76 7.80 -11.50 -0.34
C LEU A 76 6.41 -11.54 0.33
N ARG A 77 5.33 -11.24 -0.40
CA ARG A 77 3.96 -11.42 0.09
C ARG A 77 3.71 -12.89 0.44
N GLY A 78 3.12 -13.12 1.61
CA GLY A 78 2.86 -14.44 2.16
C GLY A 78 4.09 -15.25 2.60
N LYS A 79 5.31 -14.72 2.42
CA LYS A 79 6.58 -15.41 2.71
C LYS A 79 7.30 -14.77 3.91
N PRO A 80 8.18 -15.51 4.60
CA PRO A 80 9.05 -14.94 5.63
C PRO A 80 9.94 -13.80 5.09
N GLY A 81 10.40 -12.94 6.00
CA GLY A 81 11.27 -11.80 5.68
C GLY A 81 10.60 -10.60 5.02
N TYR A 82 9.32 -10.33 5.32
CA TYR A 82 8.61 -9.18 4.77
C TYR A 82 9.29 -7.86 5.21
N PRO A 83 9.67 -6.97 4.27
CA PRO A 83 10.43 -5.77 4.58
C PRO A 83 9.52 -4.60 4.99
N PHE A 84 9.85 -4.01 6.13
CA PHE A 84 9.38 -2.69 6.55
C PHE A 84 10.53 -1.71 6.47
N ILE A 85 10.32 -0.58 5.81
CA ILE A 85 11.29 0.51 5.78
C ILE A 85 10.70 1.69 6.54
N VAL A 86 11.43 2.19 7.53
CA VAL A 86 11.07 3.43 8.22
C VAL A 86 12.21 4.40 8.09
N THR A 87 11.87 5.60 7.63
CA THR A 87 12.79 6.71 7.46
C THR A 87 12.37 7.84 8.38
N ILE A 88 13.29 8.33 9.21
CA ILE A 88 13.09 9.49 10.09
C ILE A 88 14.18 10.50 9.77
N ASP A 89 13.79 11.70 9.36
CA ASP A 89 14.69 12.81 8.98
C ASP A 89 15.85 12.38 8.06
N GLY A 90 15.55 11.50 7.10
CA GLY A 90 16.50 11.00 6.11
C GLY A 90 17.41 9.85 6.57
N GLN A 91 17.36 9.44 7.85
CA GLN A 91 17.93 8.17 8.29
C GLN A 91 16.90 7.06 8.09
N SER A 92 17.28 5.96 7.44
CA SER A 92 16.39 4.81 7.20
C SER A 92 16.84 3.56 7.96
N ALA A 93 15.88 2.77 8.42
CA ALA A 93 16.07 1.42 8.90
C ALA A 93 15.17 0.45 8.13
N VAL A 94 15.69 -0.75 7.89
CA VAL A 94 14.96 -1.85 7.24
C VAL A 94 14.85 -3.00 8.24
N TRP A 95 13.63 -3.36 8.58
CA TRP A 95 13.34 -4.55 9.38
C TRP A 95 12.62 -5.59 8.53
N ARG A 96 13.02 -6.85 8.68
CA ARG A 96 12.40 -7.97 8.00
C ARG A 96 11.73 -8.84 9.05
N GLU A 97 10.42 -9.01 8.92
CA GLU A 97 9.63 -9.81 9.85
C GLU A 97 9.14 -11.07 9.15
N ASP A 98 9.28 -12.23 9.79
CA ASP A 98 8.90 -13.52 9.20
C ASP A 98 7.38 -13.73 9.13
N GLY A 99 6.67 -13.07 10.02
CA GLY A 99 5.23 -13.18 10.16
C GLY A 99 4.74 -14.57 10.53
N GLU A 100 3.46 -14.65 10.88
CA GLU A 100 2.82 -15.87 11.33
C GLU A 100 1.62 -16.20 10.43
N ILE A 101 1.40 -17.48 10.17
CA ILE A 101 0.20 -17.90 9.43
C ILE A 101 -0.99 -17.74 10.36
N GLU A 102 -1.93 -16.91 9.96
CA GLU A 102 -3.12 -16.59 10.72
C GLU A 102 -4.36 -17.08 9.95
N LYS A 103 -5.21 -17.83 10.65
CA LYS A 103 -6.51 -18.28 10.15
C LYS A 103 -7.61 -17.65 10.98
N THR A 104 -8.36 -16.76 10.36
CA THR A 104 -9.50 -16.08 10.99
C THR A 104 -10.77 -16.34 10.18
N PRO A 105 -11.95 -16.36 10.84
CA PRO A 105 -13.21 -16.42 10.12
C PRO A 105 -13.31 -15.30 9.08
N THR A 106 -13.80 -15.61 7.88
CA THR A 106 -13.99 -14.62 6.81
C THR A 106 -15.09 -13.61 7.15
N TYR A 107 -16.06 -14.03 7.95
CA TYR A 107 -17.22 -13.25 8.36
C TYR A 107 -17.25 -13.12 9.89
N ASP A 108 -17.66 -11.96 10.38
CA ASP A 108 -17.93 -11.73 11.80
C ASP A 108 -19.25 -12.39 12.24
N ALA A 109 -19.61 -12.21 13.52
CA ALA A 109 -20.82 -12.79 14.10
C ALA A 109 -22.11 -12.28 13.43
N GLU A 110 -22.05 -11.10 12.83
CA GLU A 110 -23.13 -10.43 12.11
C GLU A 110 -23.20 -10.83 10.63
N GLY A 111 -22.29 -11.71 10.16
CA GLY A 111 -22.23 -12.16 8.77
C GLY A 111 -21.61 -11.14 7.81
N ILE A 112 -20.94 -10.11 8.34
CA ILE A 112 -20.23 -9.09 7.56
C ILE A 112 -18.80 -9.58 7.31
N ARG A 113 -18.33 -9.41 6.07
CA ARG A 113 -16.95 -9.81 5.72
C ARG A 113 -15.95 -8.95 6.47
N ALA A 114 -15.13 -9.57 7.30
CA ALA A 114 -14.04 -8.92 8.02
C ALA A 114 -12.89 -8.62 7.04
N PRO A 115 -12.31 -7.40 7.03
CA PRO A 115 -11.22 -7.08 6.12
C PRO A 115 -9.98 -7.97 6.26
N GLU A 116 -9.75 -8.48 7.47
CA GLU A 116 -8.64 -9.37 7.82
C GLU A 116 -9.05 -10.84 7.94
N GLY A 117 -10.32 -11.14 7.61
CA GLY A 117 -10.89 -12.47 7.69
C GLY A 117 -10.41 -13.39 6.58
N GLY A 118 -10.02 -14.60 6.93
CA GLY A 118 -9.49 -15.62 6.04
C GLY A 118 -8.04 -16.00 6.32
N ASP A 119 -7.51 -16.89 5.49
CA ASP A 119 -6.16 -17.44 5.63
C ASP A 119 -5.12 -16.48 5.03
N GLY A 120 -4.16 -16.06 5.84
CA GLY A 120 -3.09 -15.17 5.41
C GLY A 120 -1.86 -15.28 6.29
N ARG A 121 -0.82 -14.50 5.98
CA ARG A 121 0.34 -14.32 6.84
C ARG A 121 0.30 -12.92 7.44
N ARG A 122 0.35 -12.84 8.77
CA ARG A 122 0.38 -11.60 9.56
C ARG A 122 1.82 -11.22 9.85
N TYR A 123 2.20 -9.97 9.59
CA TYR A 123 3.49 -9.41 9.96
C TYR A 123 3.27 -8.28 10.95
N VAL A 124 4.01 -8.29 12.04
CA VAL A 124 3.92 -7.29 13.11
C VAL A 124 5.28 -6.63 13.27
N LEU A 125 5.35 -5.35 12.93
CA LEU A 125 6.47 -4.49 13.25
C LEU A 125 6.16 -3.77 14.56
N GLU A 126 7.01 -3.98 15.57
CA GLU A 126 7.04 -3.15 16.77
C GLU A 126 8.49 -2.78 17.07
N LYS A 127 8.85 -1.51 16.87
CA LYS A 127 10.21 -1.02 17.10
C LYS A 127 10.17 0.23 17.95
N ARG A 128 11.02 0.25 18.97
CA ARG A 128 11.19 1.39 19.86
C ARG A 128 12.45 2.15 19.45
N LEU A 129 12.25 3.39 19.05
CA LEU A 129 13.25 4.29 18.50
C LEU A 129 13.47 5.44 19.47
N ARG A 130 14.72 5.76 19.77
CA ARG A 130 15.10 6.91 20.59
C ARG A 130 15.64 8.02 19.71
N LEU A 131 15.09 9.22 19.87
CA LEU A 131 15.35 10.40 19.05
C LEU A 131 15.41 11.66 19.92
N THR A 132 15.86 12.78 19.36
CA THR A 132 15.77 14.08 20.03
C THR A 132 14.32 14.57 20.06
N PRO A 133 13.88 15.35 21.07
CA PRO A 133 12.60 16.03 21.00
C PRO A 133 12.56 17.02 19.83
N GLY A 134 11.40 17.21 19.22
CA GLY A 134 11.23 18.19 18.14
C GLY A 134 10.26 17.75 17.04
N ASN A 135 10.37 18.40 15.89
CA ASN A 135 9.62 18.04 14.69
C ASN A 135 10.41 17.03 13.87
N HIS A 136 9.76 15.94 13.47
CA HIS A 136 10.35 14.85 12.72
C HIS A 136 9.49 14.52 11.52
N ARG A 137 10.12 14.31 10.37
CA ARG A 137 9.46 13.74 9.20
C ARG A 137 9.65 12.23 9.21
N VAL A 138 8.55 11.51 9.35
CA VAL A 138 8.51 10.05 9.33
C VAL A 138 7.93 9.58 8.00
N GLU A 139 8.65 8.69 7.33
CA GLU A 139 8.24 8.01 6.11
C GLU A 139 8.26 6.49 6.33
N ILE A 140 7.24 5.80 5.84
CA ILE A 140 7.06 4.37 6.03
C ILE A 140 6.76 3.75 4.68
N ASP A 141 7.66 2.90 4.22
CA ASP A 141 7.52 2.20 2.95
C ASP A 141 7.20 0.74 3.19
N LEU A 142 6.21 0.27 2.42
CA LEU A 142 5.84 -1.12 2.25
C LEU A 142 6.15 -1.50 0.79
N PRO A 143 7.40 -1.92 0.49
CA PRO A 143 7.84 -2.17 -0.88
C PRO A 143 6.97 -3.20 -1.60
N GLU A 144 6.57 -4.25 -0.88
CA GLU A 144 5.70 -5.29 -1.42
C GLU A 144 4.30 -4.76 -1.76
N GLU A 145 3.82 -3.73 -1.09
CA GLU A 145 2.52 -3.07 -1.36
C GLU A 145 2.61 -1.90 -2.34
N SER A 146 3.83 -1.51 -2.73
CA SER A 146 4.09 -0.27 -3.50
C SER A 146 3.46 0.95 -2.84
N LEU A 147 3.51 1.00 -1.50
CA LEU A 147 2.93 2.05 -0.68
C LEU A 147 4.03 2.75 0.12
N ALA A 148 4.06 4.08 0.05
CA ALA A 148 4.90 4.94 0.85
C ALA A 148 4.01 5.94 1.58
N TYR A 149 4.17 6.07 2.89
CA TYR A 149 3.36 6.97 3.72
C TYR A 149 4.24 7.98 4.43
N LYS A 150 3.91 9.27 4.32
CA LYS A 150 4.69 10.38 4.90
C LYS A 150 3.84 11.13 5.90
N LEU A 151 4.43 11.45 7.05
CA LEU A 151 3.79 12.23 8.09
C LEU A 151 4.82 13.05 8.86
N ASP A 152 4.43 14.26 9.26
CA ASP A 152 5.26 15.11 10.12
C ASP A 152 4.74 14.98 11.56
N LEU A 153 5.62 14.63 12.51
CA LEU A 153 5.33 14.50 13.94
C LEU A 153 5.98 15.63 14.73
N THR A 154 5.29 16.12 15.75
CA THR A 154 5.90 16.93 16.80
C THR A 154 5.97 16.09 18.07
N LEU A 155 7.18 15.83 18.55
CA LEU A 155 7.46 15.02 19.74
C LEU A 155 8.09 15.89 20.83
N PRO A 156 7.28 16.57 21.66
CA PRO A 156 7.77 17.24 22.85
C PRO A 156 8.53 16.32 23.79
N GLU A 157 9.43 16.89 24.59
CA GLU A 157 10.15 16.13 25.61
C GLU A 157 9.15 15.59 26.65
N ARG A 158 9.21 14.27 26.88
CA ARG A 158 8.43 13.61 27.93
C ARG A 158 9.08 12.29 28.36
N ASN A 159 8.79 11.88 29.59
CA ASN A 159 9.34 10.64 30.18
C ASN A 159 8.63 9.36 29.70
N ALA A 160 7.49 9.48 29.01
CA ALA A 160 6.72 8.36 28.48
C ALA A 160 6.96 8.18 26.96
N PRO A 161 6.99 6.95 26.44
CA PRO A 161 7.14 6.73 25.00
C PRO A 161 5.91 7.21 24.23
N TYR A 162 6.11 7.75 23.02
CA TYR A 162 5.07 7.98 22.01
C TYR A 162 4.73 6.70 21.29
N PHE A 163 3.44 6.43 21.09
CA PHE A 163 2.97 5.28 20.34
C PHE A 163 2.45 5.74 18.98
N LEU A 164 3.24 5.50 17.93
CA LEU A 164 2.80 5.68 16.56
C LEU A 164 2.28 4.33 16.03
N GLU A 165 0.97 4.17 16.05
CA GLU A 165 0.30 2.99 15.50
C GLU A 165 -0.21 3.29 14.09
N LEU A 166 0.11 2.41 13.14
CA LEU A 166 -0.32 2.54 11.74
C LEU A 166 -1.24 1.38 11.42
N LYS A 167 -2.50 1.70 11.14
CA LYS A 167 -3.50 0.70 10.79
C LYS A 167 -3.61 0.59 9.28
N PRO A 168 -3.48 -0.61 8.70
CA PRO A 168 -3.68 -0.78 7.27
C PRO A 168 -5.15 -0.63 6.92
N VAL A 169 -5.42 0.12 5.85
CA VAL A 169 -6.70 0.09 5.17
C VAL A 169 -6.49 -0.68 3.88
N TYR A 170 -7.12 -1.84 3.79
CA TYR A 170 -6.95 -2.72 2.64
C TYR A 170 -7.71 -2.24 1.40
N ARG A 171 -7.24 -2.69 0.23
CA ARG A 171 -7.87 -2.36 -1.05
C ARG A 171 -9.25 -3.01 -1.15
N ARG A 172 -10.13 -2.32 -1.87
CA ARG A 172 -11.47 -2.80 -2.24
C ARG A 172 -11.59 -2.82 -3.77
N PHE A 173 -12.20 -3.86 -4.32
CA PHE A 173 -12.58 -3.89 -5.73
C PHE A 173 -14.04 -3.50 -5.88
N VAL A 174 -14.32 -2.36 -6.52
CA VAL A 174 -15.65 -1.83 -6.90
C VAL A 174 -16.78 -2.10 -5.89
N SER A 175 -17.40 -3.28 -5.92
CA SER A 175 -18.55 -3.68 -5.08
C SER A 175 -18.19 -4.53 -3.85
N GLN A 176 -16.91 -4.90 -3.68
CA GLN A 176 -16.45 -5.75 -2.59
C GLN A 176 -16.04 -4.91 -1.37
N ARG A 177 -16.25 -5.49 -0.19
CA ARG A 177 -15.69 -4.97 1.07
C ARG A 177 -14.15 -5.02 1.00
N PRO A 178 -13.45 -4.11 1.70
CA PRO A 178 -11.98 -4.15 1.81
C PRO A 178 -11.50 -5.53 2.25
N THR A 179 -10.39 -6.01 1.69
CA THR A 179 -9.81 -7.29 2.09
C THR A 179 -8.30 -7.31 1.90
N PHE A 180 -7.59 -7.92 2.84
CA PHE A 180 -6.13 -8.04 2.81
C PHE A 180 -5.59 -8.79 1.59
N LEU A 181 -6.43 -9.61 0.94
CA LEU A 181 -6.09 -10.36 -0.26
C LEU A 181 -5.64 -9.46 -1.42
N HIS A 182 -6.11 -8.22 -1.46
CA HIS A 182 -5.76 -7.26 -2.52
C HIS A 182 -4.65 -6.29 -2.09
N GLY A 183 -4.04 -6.52 -0.94
CA GLY A 183 -2.99 -5.66 -0.41
C GLY A 183 -3.50 -4.41 0.29
N VAL A 184 -2.56 -3.59 0.71
CA VAL A 184 -2.81 -2.36 1.47
C VAL A 184 -3.07 -1.20 0.50
N SER A 185 -4.11 -0.43 0.80
CA SER A 185 -4.50 0.76 0.03
C SER A 185 -3.87 2.02 0.59
N ARG A 186 -3.85 2.17 1.92
CA ARG A 186 -3.26 3.29 2.66
C ARG A 186 -2.99 2.87 4.10
N LEU A 187 -2.24 3.69 4.82
CA LEU A 187 -2.06 3.58 6.28
C LEU A 187 -2.83 4.71 6.99
N GLU A 188 -3.46 4.39 8.12
CA GLU A 188 -4.08 5.38 9.00
C GLU A 188 -3.22 5.49 10.27
N PRO A 189 -2.52 6.62 10.48
CA PRO A 189 -1.66 6.82 11.63
C PRO A 189 -2.42 7.30 12.87
N PHE A 190 -2.11 6.71 14.00
CA PHE A 190 -2.59 7.09 15.32
C PHE A 190 -1.38 7.42 16.19
N LEU A 191 -1.37 8.60 16.81
CA LEU A 191 -0.38 8.97 17.81
C LEU A 191 -1.05 8.91 19.18
N ASP A 192 -0.55 8.03 20.05
CA ASP A 192 -1.12 7.77 21.38
C ASP A 192 -2.64 7.48 21.32
N GLY A 193 -3.07 6.76 20.28
CA GLY A 193 -4.48 6.40 20.04
C GLY A 193 -5.33 7.48 19.35
N VAL A 194 -4.76 8.67 19.10
CA VAL A 194 -5.45 9.75 18.39
C VAL A 194 -5.12 9.70 16.91
N LEU A 195 -6.14 9.59 16.06
CA LEU A 195 -5.97 9.63 14.61
C LEU A 195 -5.34 10.96 14.19
N LEU A 196 -4.18 10.91 13.53
CA LEU A 196 -3.57 12.11 12.95
C LEU A 196 -4.38 12.50 11.71
N SER A 197 -4.74 13.79 11.63
CA SER A 197 -5.50 14.37 10.52
C SER A 197 -4.94 13.92 9.17
N ARG A 198 -5.84 13.59 8.24
CA ARG A 198 -5.47 13.18 6.87
C ARG A 198 -4.66 14.28 6.20
N GLN A 199 -3.36 14.07 6.06
CA GLN A 199 -2.59 14.73 5.00
C GLN A 199 -3.15 14.17 3.67
N PRO A 200 -3.66 15.01 2.76
CA PRO A 200 -4.04 14.55 1.43
C PRO A 200 -2.77 14.03 0.75
N GLU A 201 -2.79 12.77 0.32
CA GLU A 201 -1.72 12.12 -0.44
C GLU A 201 -1.30 13.03 -1.62
N PRO A 202 -0.05 13.50 -1.69
CA PRO A 202 0.48 13.98 -2.94
C PRO A 202 0.77 12.73 -3.79
N PHE A 203 0.13 12.63 -4.95
CA PHE A 203 0.36 11.61 -5.98
C PHE A 203 -0.34 10.27 -5.77
N ALA A 204 -1.68 10.29 -5.81
CA ALA A 204 -2.38 9.21 -6.51
C ALA A 204 -1.92 9.24 -7.97
N PHE A 205 -1.09 8.27 -8.39
CA PHE A 205 -0.93 7.97 -9.80
C PHE A 205 -2.31 7.56 -10.32
N HIS A 206 -3.03 8.51 -10.91
CA HIS A 206 -4.09 8.21 -11.84
C HIS A 206 -3.46 7.38 -12.96
N PHE A 207 -3.66 6.06 -12.93
CA PHE A 207 -3.77 5.37 -14.19
C PHE A 207 -4.95 6.03 -14.89
N SER A 208 -4.63 6.88 -15.88
CA SER A 208 -5.58 7.27 -16.90
C SER A 208 -5.94 5.97 -17.62
N ASP A 209 -6.95 5.27 -17.12
CA ASP A 209 -7.73 4.39 -17.95
C ASP A 209 -8.30 5.28 -19.05
N GLY A 210 -7.61 5.28 -20.18
CA GLY A 210 -8.02 5.88 -21.45
C GLY A 210 -9.22 5.14 -22.03
N TYR A 211 -10.27 4.97 -21.24
CA TYR A 211 -11.62 4.76 -21.72
C TYR A 211 -12.35 6.10 -21.65
N CYS A 212 -12.04 6.97 -22.61
CA CYS A 212 -13.04 7.93 -23.07
C CYS A 212 -14.23 7.11 -23.60
N ARG A 213 -15.22 6.86 -22.74
CA ARG A 213 -16.55 6.47 -23.18
C ARG A 213 -17.06 7.63 -24.02
N ASN A 214 -17.06 7.44 -25.33
CA ASN A 214 -17.56 8.42 -26.28
C ASN A 214 -19.09 8.48 -26.10
N GLU A 215 -19.58 9.37 -25.23
CA GLU A 215 -21.01 9.56 -24.97
C GLU A 215 -21.75 10.32 -26.08
N ASN A 216 -21.12 10.49 -27.26
CA ASN A 216 -21.75 11.04 -28.46
C ASN A 216 -22.09 9.96 -29.50
N LYS A 217 -22.86 8.95 -29.11
CA LYS A 217 -23.77 8.27 -30.04
C LYS A 217 -25.19 8.56 -29.61
N VAL A 218 -25.66 9.72 -30.06
CA VAL A 218 -27.08 10.04 -30.19
C VAL A 218 -27.76 8.90 -30.95
N ASP A 219 -28.85 8.47 -30.35
CA ASP A 219 -29.68 7.33 -30.68
C ASP A 219 -30.50 7.62 -31.96
N GLU A 220 -29.89 7.52 -33.14
CA GLU A 220 -30.58 7.65 -34.44
C GLU A 220 -31.34 6.36 -34.85
N ARG A 221 -32.11 5.77 -33.93
CA ARG A 221 -33.03 4.65 -34.26
C ARG A 221 -34.42 4.82 -33.65
N LYS A 222 -35.01 6.01 -33.79
CA LYS A 222 -36.42 6.26 -33.45
C LYS A 222 -37.34 6.73 -34.58
N ASP A 223 -36.89 6.75 -35.83
CA ASP A 223 -37.70 7.21 -36.97
C ASP A 223 -37.95 6.14 -38.05
N LEU A 224 -38.28 4.90 -37.65
CA LEU A 224 -38.68 3.85 -38.61
C LEU A 224 -40.02 3.16 -38.29
N PHE A 225 -40.88 3.77 -37.45
CA PHE A 225 -42.24 3.28 -37.22
C PHE A 225 -43.26 4.43 -37.19
N SER A 226 -43.48 5.06 -38.33
CA SER A 226 -44.63 5.96 -38.54
C SER A 226 -44.98 6.15 -40.01
N ALA A 227 -45.25 5.05 -40.72
CA ALA A 227 -45.95 5.11 -42.00
C ALA A 227 -46.72 3.81 -42.28
N SER A 228 -47.99 3.77 -41.86
CA SER A 228 -49.12 3.28 -42.69
C SER A 228 -50.33 2.89 -41.83
N LEU A 229 -51.17 3.86 -41.46
CA LEU A 229 -52.60 3.59 -41.23
C LEU A 229 -53.39 4.77 -41.81
N ARG A 230 -53.85 4.62 -43.05
CA ARG A 230 -54.93 5.45 -43.59
C ARG A 230 -56.27 4.87 -43.10
N PRO A 231 -57.24 5.70 -42.72
CA PRO A 231 -58.62 5.24 -42.54
C PRO A 231 -59.27 5.02 -43.91
N ARG A 232 -59.92 3.87 -44.10
CA ARG A 232 -60.87 3.65 -45.19
C ARG A 232 -62.27 3.82 -44.59
N THR A 233 -62.91 4.93 -44.95
CA THR A 233 -64.34 5.17 -44.79
C THR A 233 -65.12 4.40 -45.85
N TRP A 234 -66.22 3.77 -45.43
CA TRP A 234 -67.49 3.72 -46.15
C TRP A 234 -68.57 4.04 -45.13
#